data_AF-A0A8T5NLK0-F1
#
_entry.id   AF-A0A8T5NLK0-F1
#
_cell.length_a   1.000
_cell.length_b   1.000
_cell.length_c   1.000
_cell.angle_alpha   90.00
_cell.angle_beta   90.00
_cell.angle_gamma   90.00
#
_symmetry.space_group_name_H-M   'P 1'
#
loop_
_entity.id
_entity.type
_entity.pdbx_description
1 polymer ?
#
loop_
_entity_poly.entity_id
_entity_poly.type
_entity_poly.pdbx_seq_one_letter_code
_entity_poly.pdbx_strand_id
1 'polypeptide(L)'
;MPDNNRSLKYIIIFLSVLLVASSLYSYGQIKLQDETISTLSAISENQKQTIAILEQNINRLEQNLSITERSLKNETQTRLSLEKEIINLTMVAKSNYAVMAVDENNKGHLIPLEVIIKSGKGNLFLNVANVLVDETLQSSAQTAILVARSVSRKSLSDKDVLINIEAPVQEQKVSISGGSAGAAMTLAAIAAMQNKIIRNNIFITGTIREDHTIGRIGAPRAKALAAKENGAVMFLVPAGQASEVGDAGIEVREVATIEEAASYALE
;
A
#
# COMPACT_ATOMS: atom_id res chain seq x y z
N MET A 1 -74.95 -67.20 -48.77
CA MET A 1 -73.88 -66.19 -48.57
C MET A 1 -72.59 -66.90 -48.16
N PRO A 2 -71.66 -67.21 -49.08
CA PRO A 2 -70.43 -67.93 -48.78
C PRO A 2 -69.14 -67.08 -48.77
N ASP A 3 -69.21 -65.75 -48.87
CA ASP A 3 -68.00 -64.90 -49.10
C ASP A 3 -67.37 -64.27 -47.84
N ASN A 4 -68.07 -64.23 -46.70
CA ASN A 4 -67.62 -63.47 -45.52
C ASN A 4 -66.43 -64.13 -44.78
N ASN A 5 -66.24 -65.44 -44.93
CA ASN A 5 -65.16 -66.18 -44.27
C ASN A 5 -63.82 -66.08 -45.05
N ARG A 6 -63.88 -65.72 -46.34
CA ARG A 6 -62.69 -65.41 -47.14
C ARG A 6 -62.20 -63.98 -46.88
N SER A 7 -63.10 -62.99 -46.83
CA SER A 7 -62.73 -61.60 -46.54
C SER A 7 -62.11 -61.43 -45.14
N LEU A 8 -62.67 -62.09 -44.11
CA LEU A 8 -62.14 -62.06 -42.74
C LEU A 8 -60.72 -62.64 -42.66
N LYS A 9 -60.43 -63.73 -43.39
CA LYS A 9 -59.09 -64.31 -43.49
C LYS A 9 -58.09 -63.34 -44.14
N TYR A 10 -58.49 -62.64 -45.19
CA TYR A 10 -57.62 -61.63 -45.83
C TYR A 10 -57.34 -60.44 -44.91
N ILE A 11 -58.32 -59.97 -44.13
CA ILE A 11 -58.14 -58.88 -43.15
C ILE A 11 -57.16 -59.30 -42.04
N ILE A 12 -57.28 -60.53 -41.51
CA ILE A 12 -56.38 -61.05 -40.48
C ILE A 12 -54.94 -61.20 -41.01
N ILE A 13 -54.78 -61.70 -42.26
CA ILE A 13 -53.47 -61.78 -42.91
C ILE A 13 -52.88 -60.38 -43.11
N PHE A 14 -53.67 -59.42 -43.57
CA PHE A 14 -53.21 -58.03 -43.75
C PHE A 14 -52.80 -57.39 -42.42
N LEU A 15 -53.60 -57.54 -41.37
CA LEU A 15 -53.32 -56.99 -40.04
C LEU A 15 -52.08 -57.62 -39.41
N SER A 16 -51.88 -58.93 -39.58
CA SER A 16 -50.67 -59.62 -39.10
C SER A 16 -49.42 -59.20 -39.87
N VAL A 17 -49.50 -59.01 -41.19
CA VAL A 17 -48.40 -58.43 -41.99
C VAL A 17 -48.07 -57.01 -41.54
N LEU A 18 -49.08 -56.19 -41.27
CA LEU A 18 -48.91 -54.82 -40.77
C LEU A 18 -48.22 -54.80 -39.38
N LEU A 19 -48.60 -55.73 -38.51
CA LEU A 19 -48.00 -55.88 -37.17
C LEU A 19 -46.54 -56.36 -37.23
N VAL A 20 -46.24 -57.26 -38.17
CA VAL A 20 -44.86 -57.71 -38.44
C VAL A 20 -44.03 -56.56 -39.04
N ALA A 21 -44.60 -55.76 -39.94
CA ALA A 21 -43.92 -54.60 -40.51
C ALA A 21 -43.64 -53.49 -39.46
N SER A 22 -44.61 -53.19 -38.58
CA SER A 22 -44.42 -52.19 -37.53
C SER A 22 -43.44 -52.65 -36.44
N SER A 23 -43.40 -53.94 -36.12
CA SER A 23 -42.41 -54.52 -35.21
C SER A 23 -41.01 -54.53 -35.83
N LEU A 24 -40.88 -54.85 -37.12
CA LEU A 24 -39.60 -54.72 -37.86
C LEU A 24 -39.10 -53.26 -37.91
N TYR A 25 -40.00 -52.30 -38.16
CA TYR A 25 -39.66 -50.87 -38.15
C TYR A 25 -39.21 -50.40 -36.75
N SER A 26 -39.96 -50.78 -35.71
CA SER A 26 -39.61 -50.49 -34.31
C SER A 26 -38.28 -51.12 -33.92
N TYR A 27 -38.01 -52.36 -34.35
CA TYR A 27 -36.74 -53.05 -34.11
C TYR A 27 -35.56 -52.32 -34.76
N GLY A 28 -35.72 -51.82 -35.99
CA GLY A 28 -34.71 -51.00 -36.65
C GLY A 28 -34.39 -49.71 -35.90
N GLN A 29 -35.42 -49.04 -35.35
CA GLN A 29 -35.25 -47.82 -34.54
C GLN A 29 -34.56 -48.10 -33.20
N ILE A 30 -34.92 -49.20 -32.52
CA ILE A 30 -34.28 -49.62 -31.27
C ILE A 30 -32.78 -49.89 -31.52
N LYS A 31 -32.45 -50.58 -32.61
CA LYS A 31 -31.04 -50.87 -32.94
C LYS A 31 -30.21 -49.59 -33.19
N LEU A 32 -30.79 -48.60 -33.87
CA LEU A 32 -30.15 -47.29 -34.08
C LEU A 32 -29.97 -46.52 -32.75
N GLN A 33 -30.96 -46.59 -31.87
CA GLN A 33 -30.88 -45.99 -30.53
C GLN A 33 -29.81 -46.66 -29.69
N ASP A 34 -29.70 -48.00 -29.72
CA ASP A 34 -28.66 -48.75 -29.01
C ASP A 34 -27.25 -48.36 -29.48
N GLU A 35 -27.06 -48.17 -30.79
CA GLU A 35 -25.78 -47.71 -31.36
C GLU A 35 -25.44 -46.28 -30.89
N THR A 36 -26.45 -45.41 -30.84
CA THR A 36 -26.31 -44.02 -30.35
C THR A 36 -26.00 -44.00 -28.85
N ILE A 37 -26.65 -44.85 -28.05
CA ILE A 37 -26.40 -44.97 -26.60
C ILE A 37 -24.99 -45.51 -26.35
N SER A 38 -24.55 -46.51 -27.11
CA SER A 38 -23.19 -47.05 -27.00
C SER A 38 -22.12 -46.00 -27.27
N THR A 39 -22.28 -45.22 -28.35
CA THR A 39 -21.35 -44.13 -28.69
C THR A 39 -21.35 -43.01 -27.65
N LEU A 40 -22.53 -42.58 -27.18
CA LEU A 40 -22.65 -41.58 -26.10
C LEU A 40 -22.03 -42.08 -24.79
N SER A 41 -22.20 -43.37 -24.45
CA SER A 41 -21.58 -43.97 -23.28
C SER A 41 -20.06 -43.93 -23.38
N ALA A 42 -19.49 -44.25 -24.54
CA ALA A 42 -18.05 -44.19 -24.77
C ALA A 42 -17.50 -42.75 -24.66
N ILE A 43 -18.23 -41.77 -25.22
CA ILE A 43 -17.87 -40.34 -25.09
C ILE A 43 -17.92 -39.90 -23.63
N SER A 44 -18.96 -40.26 -22.88
CA SER A 44 -19.10 -39.90 -21.47
C SER A 44 -17.95 -40.47 -20.63
N GLU A 45 -17.55 -41.72 -20.88
CA GLU A 45 -16.44 -42.35 -20.17
C GLU A 45 -15.11 -41.65 -20.48
N ASN A 46 -14.87 -41.27 -21.74
CA ASN A 46 -13.70 -40.50 -22.15
C ASN A 46 -13.67 -39.09 -21.50
N GLN A 47 -14.83 -38.43 -21.42
CA GLN A 47 -14.96 -37.14 -20.75
C GLN A 47 -14.66 -37.26 -19.24
N LYS A 48 -15.14 -38.29 -18.55
CA LYS A 48 -14.81 -38.54 -17.14
C LYS A 48 -13.31 -38.70 -16.92
N GLN A 49 -12.63 -39.44 -17.79
CA GLN A 49 -11.17 -39.59 -17.72
C GLN A 49 -10.45 -38.25 -17.91
N THR A 50 -10.92 -37.44 -18.87
CA THR A 50 -10.37 -36.11 -19.12
C THR A 50 -10.55 -35.19 -17.91
N ILE A 51 -11.72 -35.21 -17.27
CA ILE A 51 -12.00 -34.44 -16.05
C ILE A 51 -11.05 -34.86 -14.92
N ALA A 52 -10.88 -36.16 -14.69
CA ALA A 52 -9.97 -36.65 -13.64
C ALA A 52 -8.52 -36.20 -13.85
N ILE A 53 -8.04 -36.18 -15.10
CA ILE A 53 -6.69 -35.67 -15.44
C ILE A 53 -6.60 -34.16 -15.20
N LEU A 54 -7.63 -33.40 -15.59
CA LEU A 54 -7.67 -31.95 -15.38
C LEU A 54 -7.68 -31.60 -13.89
N GLU A 55 -8.45 -32.31 -13.07
CA GLU A 55 -8.46 -32.15 -11.61
C GLU A 55 -7.08 -32.41 -11.00
N GLN A 56 -6.37 -33.46 -11.47
CA GLN A 56 -5.00 -33.72 -11.02
C GLN A 56 -4.04 -32.58 -11.40
N ASN A 57 -4.17 -32.03 -12.62
CA ASN A 57 -3.35 -30.92 -13.08
C ASN A 57 -3.62 -29.65 -12.28
N ILE A 58 -4.89 -29.35 -11.97
CA ILE A 58 -5.28 -28.21 -11.12
C ILE A 58 -4.61 -28.36 -9.75
N ASN A 59 -4.73 -29.52 -9.10
CA ASN A 59 -4.11 -29.77 -7.80
C ASN A 59 -2.58 -29.58 -7.82
N ARG A 60 -1.89 -30.02 -8.89
CA ARG A 60 -0.44 -29.81 -9.05
C ARG A 60 -0.09 -28.33 -9.24
N LEU A 61 -0.88 -27.61 -10.02
CA LEU A 61 -0.66 -26.17 -10.26
C LEU A 61 -0.85 -25.37 -8.98
N GLU A 62 -1.88 -25.67 -8.18
CA GLU A 62 -2.11 -25.05 -6.88
C GLU A 62 -0.94 -25.29 -5.91
N GLN A 63 -0.40 -26.52 -5.89
CA GLN A 63 0.79 -26.83 -5.10
C GLN A 63 2.02 -26.03 -5.55
N ASN A 64 2.28 -25.98 -6.86
CA ASN A 64 3.39 -25.21 -7.41
C ASN A 64 3.24 -23.70 -7.14
N LEU A 65 2.02 -23.17 -7.23
CA LEU A 65 1.72 -21.79 -6.89
C LEU A 65 2.03 -21.50 -5.42
N SER A 66 1.58 -22.36 -4.49
CA SER A 66 1.86 -22.20 -3.06
C SER A 66 3.36 -22.22 -2.73
N ILE A 67 4.13 -23.09 -3.39
CA ILE A 67 5.59 -23.14 -3.23
C ILE A 67 6.23 -21.85 -3.76
N THR A 68 5.79 -21.39 -4.93
CA THR A 68 6.30 -20.17 -5.57
C THR A 68 6.02 -18.94 -4.71
N GLU A 69 4.81 -18.82 -4.14
CA GLU A 69 4.43 -17.74 -3.23
C GLU A 69 5.32 -17.71 -1.97
N ARG A 70 5.60 -18.87 -1.38
CA ARG A 70 6.52 -18.97 -0.22
C ARG A 70 7.94 -18.57 -0.59
N SER A 71 8.43 -19.00 -1.75
CA SER A 71 9.76 -18.62 -2.24
C SER A 71 9.86 -17.11 -2.44
N LEU A 72 8.87 -16.50 -3.10
CA LEU A 72 8.82 -15.07 -3.32
C LEU A 72 8.77 -14.30 -2.00
N LYS A 73 7.99 -14.77 -1.02
CA LYS A 73 7.93 -14.17 0.31
C LYS A 73 9.30 -14.19 1.00
N ASN A 74 10.00 -15.33 0.96
CA ASN A 74 11.33 -15.47 1.55
C ASN A 74 12.38 -14.59 0.87
N GLU A 75 12.35 -14.52 -0.47
CA GLU A 75 13.24 -13.66 -1.25
C GLU A 75 12.99 -12.18 -0.95
N THR A 76 11.71 -11.78 -0.85
CA THR A 76 11.32 -10.42 -0.48
C THR A 76 11.83 -10.05 0.91
N GLN A 77 11.69 -10.95 1.90
CA GLN A 77 12.21 -10.74 3.25
C GLN A 77 13.73 -10.62 3.27
N THR A 78 14.42 -11.48 2.51
CA THR A 78 15.88 -11.45 2.38
C THR A 78 16.34 -10.12 1.79
N ARG A 79 15.69 -9.67 0.72
CA ARG A 79 15.96 -8.38 0.08
C ARG A 79 15.80 -7.22 1.06
N LEU A 80 14.71 -7.17 1.81
CA LEU A 80 14.47 -6.11 2.81
C LEU A 80 15.55 -6.09 3.90
N SER A 81 16.03 -7.27 4.32
CA SER A 81 17.13 -7.37 5.28
C SER A 81 18.43 -6.82 4.70
N LEU A 82 18.76 -7.18 3.46
CA LEU A 82 19.96 -6.69 2.78
C LEU A 82 19.91 -5.18 2.52
N GLU A 83 18.75 -4.64 2.14
CA GLU A 83 18.57 -3.19 1.96
C GLU A 83 18.86 -2.42 3.26
N LYS A 84 18.38 -2.92 4.41
CA LYS A 84 18.70 -2.34 5.72
C LYS A 84 20.18 -2.41 6.06
N GLU A 85 20.83 -3.54 5.77
CA GLU A 85 22.25 -3.73 6.00
C GLU A 85 23.09 -2.77 5.14
N ILE A 86 22.77 -2.65 3.85
CA ILE A 86 23.43 -1.71 2.93
C ILE A 86 23.27 -0.27 3.42
N ILE A 87 22.06 0.11 3.84
CA ILE A 87 21.82 1.45 4.41
C ILE A 87 22.74 1.66 5.62
N ASN A 88 22.80 0.70 6.55
CA ASN A 88 23.61 0.82 7.75
C ASN A 88 25.13 0.90 7.44
N LEU A 89 25.61 0.13 6.46
CA LEU A 89 27.01 0.14 6.04
C LEU A 89 27.41 1.42 5.30
N THR A 90 26.49 2.03 4.55
CA THR A 90 26.75 3.24 3.76
C THR A 90 26.34 4.53 4.46
N MET A 91 25.73 4.43 5.65
CA MET A 91 25.25 5.56 6.44
C MET A 91 26.40 6.45 6.89
N VAL A 92 26.26 7.74 6.61
CA VAL A 92 27.20 8.80 7.00
C VAL A 92 26.67 9.53 8.22
N ALA A 93 25.36 9.82 8.24
CA ALA A 93 24.71 10.49 9.36
C ALA A 93 23.23 10.11 9.42
N LYS A 94 22.65 10.24 10.61
CA LYS A 94 21.23 10.01 10.86
C LYS A 94 20.72 11.00 11.88
N SER A 95 19.48 11.45 11.69
CA SER A 95 18.73 12.23 12.66
C SER A 95 17.34 11.64 12.83
N ASN A 96 16.88 11.55 14.08
CA ASN A 96 15.51 11.18 14.41
C ASN A 96 14.79 12.43 14.94
N TYR A 97 13.55 12.60 14.53
CA TYR A 97 12.69 13.68 14.97
C TYR A 97 11.22 13.28 14.81
N ALA A 98 10.33 14.26 14.71
CA ALA A 98 8.92 14.02 14.48
C ALA A 98 8.27 15.12 13.65
N VAL A 99 7.16 14.76 13.01
CA VAL A 99 6.25 15.66 12.31
C VAL A 99 4.91 15.69 13.04
N MET A 100 4.34 16.88 13.16
CA MET A 100 3.01 17.06 13.71
C MET A 100 1.94 16.85 12.64
N ALA A 101 0.98 15.98 12.94
CA ALA A 101 -0.09 15.61 12.03
C ALA A 101 -1.45 15.75 12.70
N VAL A 102 -2.54 15.63 11.94
CA VAL A 102 -3.91 15.67 12.48
C VAL A 102 -4.75 14.56 11.85
N ASP A 103 -5.70 14.02 12.59
CA ASP A 103 -6.70 13.09 12.05
C ASP A 103 -7.97 13.82 11.60
N GLU A 104 -8.93 13.05 11.09
CA GLU A 104 -10.24 13.53 10.63
C GLU A 104 -11.08 14.24 11.70
N ASN A 105 -10.79 13.99 12.99
CA ASN A 105 -11.45 14.64 14.13
C ASN A 105 -10.70 15.88 14.61
N ASN A 106 -9.70 16.34 13.84
CA ASN A 106 -8.84 17.47 14.18
C ASN A 106 -8.05 17.24 15.49
N LYS A 107 -7.80 15.97 15.86
CA LYS A 107 -6.90 15.61 16.95
C LYS A 107 -5.47 15.54 16.42
N GLY A 108 -4.54 16.13 17.14
CA GLY A 108 -3.13 16.11 16.76
C GLY A 108 -2.48 14.76 17.06
N HIS A 109 -1.49 14.40 16.24
CA HIS A 109 -0.66 13.20 16.41
C HIS A 109 0.80 13.52 16.15
N LEU A 110 1.70 12.80 16.83
CA LEU A 110 3.13 12.86 16.62
C LEU A 110 3.54 11.69 15.71
N ILE A 111 4.11 11.99 14.54
CA ILE A 111 4.58 10.96 13.60
C ILE A 111 6.11 10.95 13.58
N PRO A 112 6.76 9.79 13.80
CA PRO A 112 8.21 9.66 13.67
C PRO A 112 8.72 10.12 12.30
N LEU A 113 9.79 10.90 12.34
CA LEU A 113 10.54 11.34 11.17
C LEU A 113 11.98 10.91 11.32
N GLU A 114 12.51 10.21 10.34
CA GLU A 114 13.92 9.82 10.28
C GLU A 114 14.53 10.38 9.00
N VAL A 115 15.71 11.00 9.14
CA VAL A 115 16.53 11.45 8.02
C VAL A 115 17.86 10.69 8.06
N ILE A 116 18.15 9.94 7.00
CA ILE A 116 19.41 9.22 6.83
C ILE A 116 20.16 9.84 5.66
N ILE A 117 21.43 10.15 5.89
CA ILE A 117 22.38 10.56 4.84
C ILE A 117 23.33 9.39 4.64
N LYS A 118 23.42 8.88 3.42
CA LYS A 118 24.32 7.77 3.05
C LYS A 118 25.15 8.12 1.82
N SER A 119 26.25 7.42 1.61
CA SER A 119 27.03 7.54 0.38
C SER A 119 26.16 7.22 -0.85
N GLY A 120 26.23 8.04 -1.89
CA GLY A 120 25.29 8.00 -3.00
C GLY A 120 25.62 8.94 -4.15
N LYS A 121 24.60 9.34 -4.91
CA LYS A 121 24.72 10.18 -6.12
C LYS A 121 23.96 11.50 -6.03
N GLY A 122 23.55 11.89 -4.83
CA GLY A 122 22.77 13.12 -4.62
C GLY A 122 21.26 12.95 -4.78
N ASN A 123 20.73 11.72 -4.63
CA ASN A 123 19.30 11.47 -4.75
C ASN A 123 18.57 11.74 -3.43
N LEU A 124 17.32 12.18 -3.55
CA LEU A 124 16.38 12.27 -2.45
C LEU A 124 15.34 11.15 -2.57
N PHE A 125 15.26 10.30 -1.55
CA PHE A 125 14.25 9.28 -1.41
C PHE A 125 13.29 9.66 -0.28
N LEU A 126 12.00 9.64 -0.57
CA LEU A 126 10.95 9.92 0.40
C LEU A 126 10.11 8.65 0.57
N ASN A 127 10.14 8.07 1.77
CA ASN A 127 9.35 6.91 2.13
C ASN A 127 8.26 7.33 3.12
N VAL A 128 7.02 7.01 2.79
CA VAL A 128 5.85 7.37 3.58
C VAL A 128 4.99 6.13 3.77
N ALA A 129 4.60 5.85 5.02
CA ALA A 129 3.77 4.70 5.34
C ALA A 129 2.73 5.02 6.43
N ASN A 130 1.56 4.39 6.33
CA ASN A 130 0.43 4.47 7.28
C ASN A 130 -0.10 5.89 7.56
N VAL A 131 0.15 6.85 6.67
CA VAL A 131 -0.29 8.24 6.81
C VAL A 131 -0.81 8.80 5.49
N LEU A 132 -1.86 9.61 5.55
CA LEU A 132 -2.36 10.36 4.39
C LEU A 132 -1.50 11.60 4.17
N VAL A 133 -1.09 11.83 2.94
CA VAL A 133 -0.25 12.97 2.56
C VAL A 133 -0.84 13.65 1.34
N ASP A 134 -0.72 14.97 1.27
CA ASP A 134 -1.10 15.74 0.10
C ASP A 134 0.02 15.79 -0.95
N GLU A 135 -0.29 16.33 -2.13
CA GLU A 135 0.62 16.46 -3.26
C GLU A 135 1.85 17.35 -2.98
N THR A 136 1.81 18.15 -1.90
CA THR A 136 2.88 19.11 -1.58
C THR A 136 4.00 18.50 -0.75
N LEU A 137 3.86 17.27 -0.25
CA LEU A 137 4.90 16.67 0.59
C LEU A 137 6.22 16.47 -0.18
N GLN A 138 6.15 16.05 -1.44
CA GLN A 138 7.35 15.81 -2.25
C GLN A 138 8.12 17.10 -2.52
N SER A 139 7.43 18.18 -2.90
CA SER A 139 8.06 19.49 -3.11
C SER A 139 8.58 20.06 -1.79
N SER A 140 7.85 19.88 -0.68
CA SER A 140 8.29 20.29 0.65
C SER A 140 9.57 19.58 1.09
N ALA A 141 9.70 18.29 0.79
CA ALA A 141 10.91 17.51 1.06
C ALA A 141 12.10 18.02 0.23
N GLN A 142 11.89 18.34 -1.06
CA GLN A 142 12.93 18.92 -1.91
C GLN A 142 13.40 20.28 -1.36
N THR A 143 12.47 21.18 -1.06
CA THR A 143 12.78 22.49 -0.46
C THR A 143 13.48 22.34 0.88
N ALA A 144 13.06 21.40 1.72
CA ALA A 144 13.71 21.14 3.00
C ALA A 144 15.19 20.75 2.84
N ILE A 145 15.51 19.89 1.87
CA ILE A 145 16.91 19.51 1.60
C ILE A 145 17.70 20.67 0.99
N LEU A 146 17.10 21.47 0.10
CA LEU A 146 17.74 22.67 -0.46
C LEU A 146 18.11 23.67 0.64
N VAL A 147 17.16 23.99 1.52
CA VAL A 147 17.38 24.90 2.65
C VAL A 147 18.38 24.32 3.64
N ALA A 148 18.27 23.03 3.98
CA ALA A 148 19.22 22.39 4.89
C ALA A 148 20.66 22.45 4.36
N ARG A 149 20.88 22.27 3.05
CA ARG A 149 22.19 22.44 2.41
C ARG A 149 22.69 23.88 2.51
N SER A 150 21.82 24.86 2.27
CA SER A 150 22.13 26.28 2.36
C SER A 150 22.60 26.65 3.78
N VAL A 151 21.83 26.26 4.79
CA VAL A 151 22.10 26.53 6.21
C VAL A 151 23.35 25.79 6.71
N SER A 152 23.49 24.51 6.37
CA SER A 152 24.62 23.69 6.82
C SER A 152 25.92 23.95 6.06
N ARG A 153 25.85 24.60 4.88
CA ARG A 153 26.95 24.76 3.94
C ARG A 153 27.62 23.43 3.57
N LYS A 154 26.85 22.35 3.52
CA LYS A 154 27.31 21.00 3.14
C LYS A 154 26.86 20.64 1.73
N SER A 155 27.75 20.00 0.98
CA SER A 155 27.38 19.36 -0.28
C SER A 155 26.75 18.00 -0.03
N LEU A 156 25.78 17.64 -0.85
CA LEU A 156 25.18 16.30 -0.93
C LEU A 156 25.41 15.64 -2.30
N SER A 157 26.30 16.18 -3.14
CA SER A 157 26.51 15.65 -4.51
C SER A 157 26.92 14.17 -4.54
N ASP A 158 27.62 13.71 -3.50
CA ASP A 158 28.08 12.33 -3.28
C ASP A 158 27.26 11.58 -2.22
N LYS A 159 26.09 12.12 -1.83
CA LYS A 159 25.29 11.58 -0.72
C LYS A 159 23.81 11.50 -1.10
N ASP A 160 23.22 10.32 -0.90
CA ASP A 160 21.78 10.20 -0.97
C ASP A 160 21.16 10.57 0.38
N VAL A 161 19.97 11.18 0.33
CA VAL A 161 19.16 11.48 1.51
C VAL A 161 17.90 10.65 1.48
N LEU A 162 17.62 9.95 2.57
CA LEU A 162 16.39 9.21 2.78
C LEU A 162 15.61 9.93 3.87
N ILE A 163 14.36 10.29 3.57
CA ILE A 163 13.40 10.81 4.53
C ILE A 163 12.33 9.74 4.73
N ASN A 164 12.23 9.21 5.95
CA ASN A 164 11.24 8.21 6.33
C ASN A 164 10.22 8.85 7.26
N ILE A 165 8.95 8.81 6.88
CA ILE A 165 7.81 9.27 7.67
C ILE A 165 6.83 8.11 7.77
N GLU A 166 6.83 7.43 8.90
CA GLU A 166 5.99 6.25 9.12
C GLU A 166 5.16 6.45 10.38
N ALA A 167 3.84 6.50 10.21
CA ALA A 167 2.94 6.51 11.34
C ALA A 167 2.81 5.09 11.92
N PRO A 168 2.64 4.95 13.24
CA PRO A 168 2.18 3.69 13.84
C PRO A 168 0.87 3.24 13.19
N VAL A 169 0.65 1.93 13.09
CA VAL A 169 -0.64 1.40 12.60
C VAL A 169 -1.72 1.75 13.61
N GLN A 170 -2.74 2.48 13.17
CA GLN A 170 -3.84 2.94 14.00
C GLN A 170 -5.16 2.93 13.23
N GLU A 171 -6.29 2.86 13.96
CA GLU A 171 -7.63 2.80 13.37
C GLU A 171 -8.00 4.09 12.63
N GLN A 172 -7.64 5.25 13.19
CA GLN A 172 -7.94 6.56 12.60
C GLN A 172 -6.85 6.96 11.61
N LYS A 173 -7.26 7.38 10.41
CA LYS A 173 -6.34 7.88 9.39
C LYS A 173 -5.77 9.23 9.81
N VAL A 174 -4.46 9.26 10.06
CA VAL A 174 -3.73 10.50 10.29
C VAL A 174 -3.38 11.13 8.95
N SER A 175 -3.45 12.45 8.88
CA SER A 175 -3.06 13.24 7.73
C SER A 175 -1.95 14.22 8.07
N ILE A 176 -0.93 14.26 7.23
CA ILE A 176 0.07 15.32 7.20
C ILE A 176 -0.29 16.20 6.03
N SER A 177 -0.61 17.48 6.28
CA SER A 177 -0.53 18.47 5.22
C SER A 177 0.95 18.64 4.87
N GLY A 178 1.35 18.25 3.67
CA GLY A 178 2.74 18.07 3.25
C GLY A 178 3.60 19.30 3.47
N GLY A 179 3.03 20.48 3.19
CA GLY A 179 3.63 21.77 3.52
C GLY A 179 4.00 21.85 4.99
N SER A 180 3.11 21.50 5.91
CA SER A 180 3.30 21.73 7.36
C SER A 180 4.41 20.91 8.00
N ALA A 181 4.93 19.89 7.31
CA ALA A 181 6.08 19.08 7.72
C ALA A 181 7.43 19.69 7.28
N GLY A 182 7.42 20.70 6.41
CA GLY A 182 8.61 21.27 5.79
C GLY A 182 9.67 21.74 6.80
N ALA A 183 9.27 22.49 7.82
CA ALA A 183 10.18 22.97 8.85
C ALA A 183 10.82 21.82 9.66
N ALA A 184 10.03 20.79 10.00
CA ALA A 184 10.53 19.63 10.74
C ALA A 184 11.50 18.78 9.91
N MET A 185 11.18 18.54 8.62
CA MET A 185 12.11 17.86 7.69
C MET A 185 13.40 18.64 7.51
N THR A 186 13.32 19.97 7.41
CA THR A 186 14.50 20.84 7.27
C THR A 186 15.38 20.76 8.51
N LEU A 187 14.79 20.87 9.71
CA LEU A 187 15.51 20.78 10.97
C LEU A 187 16.20 19.41 11.13
N ALA A 188 15.51 18.32 10.79
CA ALA A 188 16.08 16.97 10.81
C ALA A 188 17.23 16.79 9.82
N ALA A 189 17.12 17.36 8.63
CA ALA A 189 18.19 17.35 7.64
C ALA A 189 19.40 18.19 8.09
N ILE A 190 19.18 19.37 8.66
CA ILE A 190 20.26 20.20 9.23
C ILE A 190 21.00 19.43 10.34
N ALA A 191 20.26 18.81 11.25
CA ALA A 191 20.82 18.01 12.33
C ALA A 191 21.70 16.87 11.80
N ALA A 192 21.21 16.10 10.83
CA ALA A 192 21.99 15.04 10.19
C ALA A 192 23.24 15.57 9.47
N MET A 193 23.14 16.69 8.72
CA MET A 193 24.26 17.28 7.98
C MET A 193 25.34 17.88 8.89
N GLN A 194 24.94 18.44 10.03
CA GLN A 194 25.84 19.08 10.99
C GLN A 194 26.29 18.12 12.10
N ASN A 195 25.79 16.88 12.12
CA ASN A 195 25.99 15.92 13.20
C ASN A 195 25.59 16.51 14.58
N LYS A 196 24.45 17.19 14.61
CA LYS A 196 23.85 17.78 15.81
C LYS A 196 22.70 16.93 16.31
N ILE A 197 22.39 17.08 17.59
CA ILE A 197 21.27 16.37 18.23
C ILE A 197 20.08 17.33 18.28
N ILE A 198 18.89 16.82 17.96
CA ILE A 198 17.65 17.59 18.14
C ILE A 198 17.14 17.34 19.55
N ARG A 199 16.76 18.39 20.26
CA ARG A 199 16.14 18.30 21.58
C ARG A 199 14.80 17.57 21.48
N ASN A 200 14.72 16.41 22.12
CA ASN A 200 13.54 15.53 22.07
C ASN A 200 12.26 16.13 22.66
N ASN A 201 12.37 17.21 23.43
CA ASN A 201 11.25 17.90 24.08
C ASN A 201 10.87 19.22 23.40
N ILE A 202 11.42 19.51 22.21
CA ILE A 202 11.05 20.67 21.40
C ILE A 202 10.52 20.15 20.07
N PHE A 203 9.28 20.50 19.74
CA PHE A 203 8.68 20.16 18.45
C PHE A 203 8.38 21.41 17.63
N ILE A 204 8.34 21.25 16.31
CA ILE A 204 8.08 22.33 15.35
C ILE A 204 7.03 21.90 14.33
N THR A 205 6.22 22.86 13.90
CA THR A 205 5.38 22.74 12.70
C THR A 205 5.57 23.99 11.84
N GLY A 206 5.45 23.84 10.52
CA GLY A 206 5.61 24.98 9.62
C GLY A 206 5.88 24.54 8.19
N THR A 207 5.42 25.34 7.22
CA THR A 207 5.93 25.20 5.85
C THR A 207 7.33 25.79 5.76
N ILE A 208 8.12 25.35 4.78
CA ILE A 208 9.45 25.89 4.53
C ILE A 208 9.52 26.44 3.11
N ARG A 209 10.13 27.61 2.96
CA ARG A 209 10.40 28.25 1.68
C ARG A 209 11.91 28.31 1.41
N GLU A 210 12.27 28.49 0.15
CA GLU A 210 13.68 28.57 -0.28
C GLU A 210 14.45 29.74 0.34
N ASP A 211 13.75 30.80 0.77
CA ASP A 211 14.32 31.95 1.51
C ASP A 211 14.48 31.69 3.01
N HIS A 212 14.35 30.42 3.43
CA HIS A 212 14.47 29.91 4.80
C HIS A 212 13.30 30.30 5.72
N THR A 213 12.29 31.02 5.21
CA THR A 213 11.14 31.44 6.02
C THR A 213 10.20 30.29 6.34
N ILE A 214 9.66 30.32 7.56
CA ILE A 214 8.67 29.36 8.04
C ILE A 214 7.27 29.92 7.77
N GLY A 215 6.47 29.19 6.99
CA GLY A 215 5.12 29.60 6.62
C GLY A 215 4.02 28.96 7.46
N ARG A 216 2.83 29.54 7.36
CA ARG A 216 1.65 29.24 8.17
C ARG A 216 1.14 27.81 7.97
N ILE A 217 0.48 27.28 8.99
CA ILE A 217 -0.10 25.93 9.00
C ILE A 217 -1.55 25.92 9.48
N GLY A 218 -2.25 24.83 9.18
CA GLY A 218 -3.57 24.54 9.75
C GLY A 218 -3.48 23.82 11.10
N ALA A 219 -4.53 23.99 11.91
CA ALA A 219 -4.74 23.35 13.21
C ALA A 219 -3.56 23.49 14.22
N PRO A 220 -3.00 24.71 14.45
CA PRO A 220 -1.87 24.91 15.35
C PRO A 220 -2.16 24.44 16.78
N ARG A 221 -3.38 24.67 17.29
CA ARG A 221 -3.81 24.21 18.63
C ARG A 221 -3.78 22.68 18.78
N ALA A 222 -4.32 21.95 17.81
CA ALA A 222 -4.36 20.48 17.85
C ALA A 222 -2.94 19.90 17.88
N LYS A 223 -2.05 20.46 17.07
CA LYS A 223 -0.64 20.07 17.02
C LYS A 223 0.11 20.41 18.31
N ALA A 224 -0.13 21.59 18.88
CA ALA A 224 0.44 21.97 20.16
C ALA A 224 0.02 21.01 21.29
N LEU A 225 -1.26 20.63 21.35
CA LEU A 225 -1.74 19.66 22.34
C LEU A 225 -1.08 18.29 22.15
N ALA A 226 -0.92 17.82 20.92
CA ALA A 226 -0.21 16.57 20.66
C ALA A 226 1.27 16.65 21.03
N ALA A 227 1.94 17.79 20.80
CA ALA A 227 3.31 18.00 21.24
C ALA A 227 3.40 17.89 22.77
N LYS A 228 2.49 18.56 23.50
CA LYS A 228 2.38 18.47 24.96
C LYS A 228 2.20 17.03 25.45
N GLU A 229 1.26 16.30 24.86
CA GLU A 229 0.96 14.90 25.22
C GLU A 229 2.19 13.99 25.03
N ASN A 230 3.08 14.36 24.10
CA ASN A 230 4.35 13.69 23.85
C ASN A 230 5.54 14.28 24.63
N GLY A 231 5.28 15.07 25.68
CA GLY A 231 6.31 15.55 26.61
C GLY A 231 7.06 16.80 26.16
N ALA A 232 6.50 17.57 25.21
CA ALA A 232 7.11 18.83 24.79
C ALA A 232 7.15 19.84 25.95
N VAL A 233 8.30 20.48 26.12
CA VAL A 233 8.42 21.69 26.95
C VAL A 233 8.15 22.94 26.14
N MET A 234 8.49 22.92 24.85
CA MET A 234 8.35 24.04 23.92
C MET A 234 7.83 23.57 22.57
N PHE A 235 6.91 24.34 22.00
CA PHE A 235 6.37 24.13 20.67
C PHE A 235 6.62 25.34 19.79
N LEU A 236 7.35 25.12 18.70
CA LEU A 236 7.72 26.14 17.73
C LEU A 236 6.64 26.22 16.64
N VAL A 237 6.08 27.41 16.46
CA VAL A 237 5.04 27.69 15.46
C VAL A 237 5.47 28.82 14.53
N PRO A 238 4.89 28.92 13.32
CA PRO A 238 5.16 30.02 12.42
C PRO A 238 4.84 31.37 13.06
N ALA A 239 5.59 32.41 12.69
CA ALA A 239 5.35 33.78 13.16
C ALA A 239 3.90 34.24 12.95
N GLY A 240 3.29 34.82 13.98
CA GLY A 240 1.90 35.27 13.98
C GLY A 240 0.84 34.16 14.13
N GLN A 241 1.21 32.96 14.59
CA GLN A 241 0.26 31.86 14.87
C GLN A 241 0.20 31.42 16.33
N ALA A 242 0.95 32.03 17.26
CA ALA A 242 0.87 31.66 18.68
C ALA A 242 -0.53 31.92 19.27
N SER A 243 -1.21 32.99 18.84
CA SER A 243 -2.59 33.28 19.28
C SER A 243 -3.60 32.21 18.87
N GLU A 244 -3.38 31.53 17.74
CA GLU A 244 -4.21 30.43 17.26
C GLU A 244 -4.01 29.13 18.06
N VAL A 245 -2.86 28.99 18.74
CA VAL A 245 -2.65 27.90 19.70
C VAL A 245 -3.49 28.14 20.95
N GLY A 246 -3.50 29.39 21.44
CA GLY A 246 -4.14 29.76 22.70
C GLY A 246 -3.47 29.11 23.92
N ASP A 247 -4.17 29.05 25.04
CA ASP A 247 -3.66 28.34 26.21
C ASP A 247 -3.76 26.82 25.99
N ALA A 248 -2.62 26.20 25.69
CA ALA A 248 -2.43 24.76 25.59
C ALA A 248 -1.66 24.19 26.80
N GLY A 249 -1.21 25.04 27.73
CA GLY A 249 -0.37 24.65 28.86
C GLY A 249 0.99 24.05 28.46
N ILE A 250 1.59 24.58 27.39
CA ILE A 250 3.00 24.39 27.00
C ILE A 250 3.58 25.74 26.55
N GLU A 251 4.90 25.88 26.59
CA GLU A 251 5.54 27.06 26.03
C GLU A 251 5.38 27.05 24.50
N VAL A 252 4.84 28.14 23.95
CA VAL A 252 4.71 28.31 22.50
C VAL A 252 5.62 29.46 22.08
N ARG A 253 6.51 29.19 21.11
CA ARG A 253 7.43 30.18 20.57
C ARG A 253 7.18 30.35 19.08
N GLU A 254 7.01 31.60 18.68
CA GLU A 254 6.96 31.95 17.27
C GLU A 254 8.35 31.99 16.67
N VAL A 255 8.51 31.41 15.48
CA VAL A 255 9.76 31.41 14.73
C VAL A 255 9.47 31.84 13.28
N ALA A 256 10.30 32.74 12.76
CA ALA A 256 10.17 33.27 11.40
C ALA A 256 11.05 32.50 10.40
N THR A 257 12.19 31.95 10.85
CA THR A 257 13.19 31.29 10.00
C THR A 257 13.64 29.96 10.58
N ILE A 258 14.18 29.08 9.74
CA ILE A 258 14.70 27.79 10.20
C ILE A 258 15.95 27.94 11.07
N GLU A 259 16.79 28.96 10.87
CA GLU A 259 17.96 29.24 11.70
C GLU A 259 17.56 29.63 13.12
N GLU A 260 16.51 30.44 13.24
CA GLU A 260 15.92 30.78 14.54
C GLU A 260 15.39 29.52 15.22
N ALA A 261 14.61 28.70 14.52
CA ALA A 261 14.13 27.42 15.04
C ALA A 261 15.27 26.49 15.48
N ALA A 262 16.32 26.39 14.67
CA ALA A 262 17.51 25.58 14.96
C ALA A 262 18.25 26.05 16.22
N SER A 263 18.26 27.37 16.50
CA SER A 263 18.86 27.91 17.72
C SER A 263 18.18 27.45 19.01
N TYR A 264 16.88 27.12 18.93
CA TYR A 264 16.14 26.55 20.06
C TYR A 264 16.28 25.03 20.11
N ALA A 265 16.24 24.35 18.97
CA ALA A 265 16.02 22.91 18.89
C ALA A 265 17.28 22.06 18.70
N LEU A 266 18.40 22.62 18.23
CA LEU A 266 19.64 21.86 17.99
C LEU A 266 20.69 22.08 19.08
N GLU A 267 21.38 21.00 19.45
CA GLU A 267 22.57 20.96 20.31
C GLU A 267 23.80 20.49 19.55
#